data_AF-A0A847YY42-F1
#
_entry.id   AF-A0A847YY42-F1
#
_cell.length_a   1.000
_cell.length_b   1.000
_cell.length_c   1.000
_cell.angle_alpha   90.00
_cell.angle_beta   90.00
_cell.angle_gamma   90.00
#
_symmetry.space_group_name_H-M   'P 1'
#
loop_
_entity.id
_entity.type
_entity.pdbx_description
1 polymer ?
#
loop_
_entity_poly.entity_id
_entity_poly.type
_entity_poly.pdbx_seq_one_letter_code
_entity_poly.pdbx_strand_id
1 'polypeptide(L)'
;MEYGISQTEIARRKKAYFTFSLTLIIGLFLGSMMFEFPLSLYVYLAAAVGLFLIGIFSFKFFSKLLQTTIRLNNNQLEKITKSLSEKYSLSDINHVEIKWTSQKTIREIYIWLKERKSVFITALDNFSGFKNELLAKLDKTTCIKEKHEFIKYDHPLFYIILGLIIGSLSVLGFRSFVLADNQLIKVSIRVLFIYSASLGVYFLIAKPISKRSGEKTQFLDYIAGLTLILLGVLVCFFYFKIYLKINTLRY
;
A
#
# COMPACT_ATOMS: atom_id res chain seq x y z
N MET A 1 -18.89 -23.62 1.40
CA MET A 1 -18.35 -23.39 2.77
C MET A 1 -18.15 -21.90 3.01
N GLU A 2 -18.06 -21.48 4.28
CA GLU A 2 -17.87 -20.08 4.67
C GLU A 2 -16.50 -19.89 5.33
N TYR A 3 -15.75 -18.86 4.91
CA TYR A 3 -14.40 -18.53 5.39
C TYR A 3 -14.35 -17.08 5.88
N GLY A 4 -13.98 -16.91 7.15
CA GLY A 4 -13.80 -15.60 7.79
C GLY A 4 -12.37 -15.06 7.69
N ILE A 5 -12.24 -13.76 7.92
CA ILE A 5 -10.95 -13.07 8.02
C ILE A 5 -10.39 -13.21 9.43
N SER A 6 -9.12 -13.57 9.51
CA SER A 6 -8.41 -13.86 10.75
C SER A 6 -8.13 -12.64 11.60
N GLN A 7 -8.63 -12.66 12.83
CA GLN A 7 -8.35 -11.64 13.83
C GLN A 7 -6.86 -11.57 14.19
N THR A 8 -6.19 -12.73 14.24
CA THR A 8 -4.77 -12.83 14.59
C THR A 8 -3.89 -12.14 13.55
N GLU A 9 -4.16 -12.36 12.26
CA GLU A 9 -3.46 -11.71 11.15
C GLU A 9 -3.67 -10.19 11.15
N ILE A 10 -4.89 -9.74 11.46
CA ILE A 10 -5.19 -8.30 11.55
C ILE A 10 -4.47 -7.66 12.74
N ALA A 11 -4.45 -8.31 13.91
CA ALA A 11 -3.70 -7.84 15.06
C ALA A 11 -2.19 -7.76 14.75
N ARG A 12 -1.65 -8.75 14.05
CA ARG A 12 -0.26 -8.77 13.58
C ARG A 12 0.06 -7.59 12.66
N ARG A 13 -0.80 -7.29 11.69
CA ARG A 13 -0.64 -6.12 10.79
C ARG A 13 -0.67 -4.79 11.53
N LYS A 14 -1.56 -4.65 12.52
CA LYS A 14 -1.59 -3.47 13.41
C LYS A 14 -0.30 -3.33 14.20
N LYS A 15 0.20 -4.42 14.79
CA LYS A 15 1.48 -4.43 15.51
C LYS A 15 2.64 -4.03 14.59
N ALA A 16 2.75 -4.62 13.40
CA ALA A 16 3.76 -4.28 12.41
C ALA A 16 3.74 -2.78 12.06
N TYR A 17 2.54 -2.21 11.85
CA TYR A 17 2.36 -0.79 11.61
C TYR A 17 2.91 0.08 12.74
N PHE A 18 2.54 -0.23 13.99
CA PHE A 18 3.02 0.51 15.16
C PHE A 18 4.53 0.41 15.32
N THR A 19 5.08 -0.81 15.22
CA THR A 19 6.52 -1.05 15.31
C THR A 19 7.28 -0.25 14.25
N PHE A 20 6.84 -0.31 12.99
CA PHE A 20 7.45 0.47 11.91
C PHE A 20 7.36 1.98 12.17
N SER A 21 6.19 2.48 12.56
CA SER A 21 5.97 3.92 12.77
C SER A 21 6.86 4.46 13.89
N LEU A 22 6.92 3.76 15.03
CA LEU A 22 7.76 4.14 16.16
C LEU A 22 9.24 4.14 15.78
N THR A 23 9.70 3.07 15.13
CA THR A 23 11.10 2.92 14.75
C THR A 23 11.52 3.85 13.62
N LEU A 24 10.59 4.28 12.77
CA LEU A 24 10.83 5.35 11.80
C LEU A 24 11.09 6.69 12.49
N ILE A 25 10.28 7.06 13.49
CA ILE A 25 10.52 8.30 14.26
C ILE A 25 11.85 8.23 15.02
N ILE A 26 12.16 7.09 15.64
CA ILE A 26 13.47 6.86 16.27
C ILE A 26 14.59 6.95 15.22
N GLY A 27 14.40 6.38 14.03
CA GLY A 27 15.36 6.45 12.92
C GLY A 27 15.60 7.87 12.41
N LEU A 28 14.56 8.72 12.36
CA LEU A 28 14.70 10.14 12.07
C LEU A 28 15.52 10.85 13.14
N PHE A 29 15.24 10.57 14.42
CA PHE A 29 15.97 11.16 15.54
C PHE A 29 17.45 10.75 15.52
N LEU A 30 17.72 9.45 15.46
CA LEU A 30 19.08 8.91 15.37
C LEU A 30 19.82 9.42 14.13
N GLY A 31 19.14 9.44 12.97
CA GLY A 31 19.71 9.98 11.74
C GLY A 31 20.09 11.45 11.87
N SER A 32 19.25 12.26 12.54
CA SER A 32 19.54 13.69 12.76
C SER A 32 20.80 13.91 13.59
N MET A 33 21.04 13.05 14.59
CA MET A 33 22.26 13.08 15.40
C MET A 33 23.46 12.55 14.62
N MET A 34 23.34 11.37 13.99
CA MET A 34 24.42 10.71 13.27
C MET A 34 24.94 11.52 12.08
N PHE A 35 24.07 12.25 11.39
CA PHE A 35 24.45 13.04 10.22
C PHE A 35 24.64 14.53 10.54
N GLU A 36 24.67 14.89 11.82
CA GLU A 36 24.84 16.28 12.31
C GLU A 36 23.89 17.27 11.62
N PHE A 37 22.66 16.82 11.35
CA PHE A 37 21.63 17.60 10.67
C PHE A 37 20.40 17.69 11.55
N PRO A 38 20.38 18.63 12.52
CA PRO A 38 19.30 18.73 13.48
C PRO A 38 18.01 19.12 12.76
N LEU A 39 17.05 18.20 12.75
CA LEU A 39 15.71 18.48 12.27
C LEU A 39 14.95 19.32 13.28
N SER A 40 14.15 20.28 12.80
CA SER A 40 13.26 21.04 13.68
C SER A 40 12.18 20.15 14.29
N LEU A 41 11.69 20.52 15.48
CA LEU A 41 10.59 19.82 16.15
C LEU A 41 9.35 19.66 15.23
N TYR A 42 9.10 20.64 14.36
CA TYR A 42 8.00 20.60 13.40
C TYR A 42 8.09 19.42 12.43
N VAL A 43 9.30 18.98 12.04
CA VAL A 43 9.47 17.83 11.14
C VAL A 43 9.05 16.54 11.85
N TYR A 44 9.45 16.37 13.11
CA TYR A 44 9.05 15.21 13.92
C TYR A 44 7.54 15.18 14.15
N LEU A 45 6.94 16.32 14.49
CA LEU A 45 5.50 16.45 14.66
C LEU A 45 4.75 16.16 13.36
N ALA A 46 5.22 16.71 12.23
CA ALA A 46 4.62 16.45 10.92
C ALA A 46 4.68 14.96 10.55
N ALA A 47 5.81 14.29 10.79
CA ALA A 47 5.96 12.85 10.57
C ALA A 47 5.02 12.04 11.48
N ALA A 48 4.98 12.37 12.78
CA ALA A 48 4.12 11.69 13.75
C ALA A 48 2.62 11.85 13.40
N VAL A 49 2.18 13.07 13.06
CA VAL A 49 0.80 13.34 12.63
C VAL A 49 0.49 12.62 11.32
N GLY A 50 1.39 12.64 10.34
CA GLY A 50 1.22 11.94 9.07
C GLY A 50 1.04 10.43 9.27
N LEU A 51 1.90 9.81 10.08
CA LEU A 51 1.79 8.40 10.45
C LEU A 51 0.53 8.14 11.28
N PHE A 52 0.13 9.02 12.19
CA PHE A 52 -1.11 8.84 12.93
C PHE A 52 -2.34 8.80 12.01
N LEU A 53 -2.42 9.72 11.05
CA LEU A 53 -3.52 9.78 10.07
C LEU A 53 -3.55 8.53 9.18
N ILE A 54 -2.39 8.11 8.64
CA ILE A 54 -2.28 6.86 7.85
C ILE A 54 -2.74 5.65 8.70
N GLY A 55 -2.41 5.65 9.99
CA GLY A 55 -2.80 4.61 10.94
C GLY A 55 -4.32 4.53 11.10
N ILE A 56 -5.00 5.67 11.28
CA ILE A 56 -6.47 5.74 11.37
C ILE A 56 -7.10 5.11 10.13
N PHE A 57 -6.69 5.52 8.93
CA PHE A 57 -7.23 4.98 7.68
C PHE A 57 -6.97 3.47 7.54
N SER A 58 -5.75 3.04 7.84
CA SER A 58 -5.36 1.63 7.77
C SER A 58 -6.15 0.77 8.75
N PHE A 59 -6.36 1.24 9.97
CA PHE A 59 -7.08 0.47 10.99
C PHE A 59 -8.58 0.42 10.71
N LYS A 60 -9.16 1.51 10.19
CA LYS A 60 -10.54 1.49 9.68
C LYS A 60 -10.71 0.49 8.54
N PHE A 61 -9.74 0.44 7.62
CA PHE A 61 -9.70 -0.57 6.57
C PHE A 61 -9.62 -2.00 7.14
N PHE A 62 -8.75 -2.25 8.12
CA PHE A 62 -8.65 -3.57 8.76
C PHE A 62 -9.92 -3.99 9.48
N SER A 63 -10.60 -3.06 10.16
CA SER A 63 -11.89 -3.33 10.79
C SER A 63 -12.97 -3.68 9.76
N LYS A 64 -12.96 -3.02 8.58
CA LYS A 64 -13.85 -3.39 7.46
C LYS A 64 -13.48 -4.75 6.89
N LEU A 65 -12.19 -5.06 6.79
CA LEU A 65 -11.71 -6.35 6.30
C LEU A 65 -12.16 -7.48 7.23
N LEU A 66 -12.10 -7.32 8.55
CA LEU A 66 -12.61 -8.32 9.52
C LEU A 66 -14.09 -8.68 9.35
N GLN A 67 -14.88 -7.78 8.77
CA GLN A 67 -16.31 -7.99 8.49
C GLN A 67 -16.53 -8.59 7.10
N THR A 68 -15.47 -9.06 6.46
CA THR A 68 -15.53 -9.73 5.17
C THR A 68 -15.55 -11.22 5.37
N THR A 69 -16.43 -11.87 4.64
CA THR A 69 -16.61 -13.31 4.60
C THR A 69 -16.55 -13.76 3.15
N ILE A 70 -15.85 -14.87 2.90
CA ILE A 70 -15.80 -15.52 1.59
C ILE A 70 -16.65 -16.78 1.65
N ARG A 71 -17.62 -16.89 0.75
CA ARG A 71 -18.42 -18.09 0.55
C ARG A 71 -18.06 -18.73 -0.77
N LEU A 72 -17.85 -20.04 -0.74
CA LEU A 72 -17.58 -20.84 -1.94
C LEU A 72 -18.67 -21.90 -2.08
N ASN A 73 -19.41 -21.83 -3.18
CA ASN A 73 -20.46 -22.77 -3.55
C ASN A 73 -19.99 -23.63 -4.74
N ASN A 74 -20.86 -24.44 -5.34
CA ASN A 74 -20.46 -25.34 -6.44
C ASN A 74 -20.09 -24.62 -7.74
N ASN A 75 -20.71 -23.47 -8.00
CA ASN A 75 -20.54 -22.71 -9.24
C ASN A 75 -20.17 -21.24 -9.00
N GLN A 76 -20.11 -20.79 -7.74
CA GLN A 76 -19.95 -19.38 -7.41
C GLN A 76 -18.98 -19.17 -6.25
N LEU A 77 -18.20 -18.09 -6.37
CA LEU A 77 -17.45 -17.45 -5.31
C LEU A 77 -18.17 -16.16 -4.92
N GLU A 78 -18.48 -15.99 -3.64
CA GLU A 78 -19.14 -14.80 -3.12
C GLU A 78 -18.27 -14.14 -2.05
N LYS A 79 -18.03 -12.84 -2.22
CA LYS A 79 -17.34 -11.99 -1.24
C LYS A 79 -18.37 -11.07 -0.59
N ILE A 80 -18.60 -11.25 0.71
CA ILE A 80 -19.58 -10.49 1.48
C ILE A 80 -18.81 -9.57 2.41
N THR A 81 -18.98 -8.27 2.29
CA THR A 81 -18.44 -7.28 3.24
C THR A 81 -19.60 -6.49 3.83
N LYS A 82 -19.91 -6.72 5.11
CA LYS A 82 -21.13 -6.23 5.76
C LYS A 82 -22.39 -6.64 4.96
N SER A 83 -23.11 -5.68 4.37
CA SER A 83 -24.32 -5.88 3.56
C SER A 83 -24.04 -5.93 2.05
N LEU A 84 -22.79 -5.73 1.63
CA LEU A 84 -22.42 -5.73 0.22
C LEU A 84 -21.95 -7.13 -0.14
N SER A 85 -22.69 -7.79 -1.04
CA SER A 85 -22.29 -9.06 -1.65
C SER A 85 -21.83 -8.82 -3.08
N GLU A 86 -20.66 -9.37 -3.41
CA GLU A 86 -20.12 -9.47 -4.76
C GLU A 86 -20.03 -10.95 -5.14
N LYS A 87 -20.72 -11.35 -6.21
CA LYS A 87 -20.79 -12.74 -6.69
C LYS A 87 -20.02 -12.89 -7.99
N TYR A 88 -19.31 -14.00 -8.09
CA TYR A 88 -18.40 -14.31 -9.18
C TYR A 88 -18.64 -15.75 -9.63
N SER A 89 -18.83 -15.99 -10.92
CA SER A 89 -18.95 -17.35 -11.44
C SER A 89 -17.59 -18.03 -11.47
N LEU A 90 -17.52 -19.30 -11.05
CA LEU A 90 -16.27 -20.08 -11.12
C LEU A 90 -15.87 -20.37 -12.57
N SER A 91 -16.85 -20.49 -13.48
CA SER A 91 -16.62 -20.67 -14.93
C SER A 91 -15.89 -19.50 -15.60
N ASP A 92 -15.87 -18.35 -14.93
CA ASP A 92 -15.25 -17.15 -15.46
C ASP A 92 -13.81 -17.00 -14.98
N ILE A 93 -13.36 -17.82 -14.02
CA ILE A 93 -11.99 -17.79 -13.52
C ILE A 93 -11.07 -18.40 -14.57
N ASN A 94 -10.10 -17.61 -15.05
CA ASN A 94 -9.11 -18.06 -16.02
C ASN A 94 -7.71 -18.22 -15.43
N HIS A 95 -7.41 -17.50 -14.34
CA HIS A 95 -6.11 -17.50 -13.71
C HIS A 95 -6.25 -17.35 -12.19
N VAL A 96 -5.47 -18.14 -11.44
CA VAL A 96 -5.35 -18.05 -10.00
C VAL A 96 -3.87 -17.96 -9.64
N GLU A 97 -3.50 -16.95 -8.85
CA GLU A 97 -2.16 -16.80 -8.28
C GLU A 97 -2.24 -16.96 -6.77
N ILE A 98 -1.51 -17.93 -6.25
CA ILE A 98 -1.39 -18.20 -4.82
C ILE A 98 -0.04 -17.69 -4.38
N LYS A 99 -0.06 -16.72 -3.47
CA LYS A 99 1.17 -16.15 -2.91
C LYS A 99 1.43 -16.73 -1.53
N TRP A 100 2.59 -17.32 -1.37
CA TRP A 100 3.08 -17.94 -0.15
C TRP A 100 4.06 -17.03 0.57
N THR A 101 4.01 -17.04 1.90
CA THR A 101 5.05 -16.46 2.74
C THR A 101 6.33 -17.30 2.67
N SER A 102 7.44 -16.74 3.14
CA SER A 102 8.69 -17.48 3.31
C SER A 102 8.58 -18.64 4.32
N GLN A 103 7.50 -18.69 5.12
CA GLN A 103 7.21 -19.74 6.10
C GLN A 103 6.21 -20.78 5.57
N LYS A 104 5.96 -20.82 4.25
CA LYS A 104 5.05 -21.78 3.59
C LYS A 104 3.59 -21.67 4.04
N THR A 105 3.16 -20.49 4.49
CA THR A 105 1.74 -20.19 4.71
C THR A 105 1.20 -19.36 3.54
N ILE A 106 -0.07 -19.51 3.18
CA ILE A 106 -0.68 -18.69 2.12
C ILE A 106 -0.93 -17.29 2.68
N ARG A 107 -0.44 -16.27 1.99
CA ARG A 107 -0.62 -14.86 2.33
C ARG A 107 -1.86 -14.27 1.67
N GLU A 108 -2.02 -14.59 0.39
CA GLU A 108 -3.07 -14.05 -0.45
C GLU A 108 -3.29 -14.93 -1.67
N ILE A 109 -4.52 -14.88 -2.18
CA ILE A 109 -4.93 -15.53 -3.43
C ILE A 109 -5.52 -14.43 -4.31
N TYR A 110 -4.98 -14.31 -5.51
CA TYR A 110 -5.51 -13.48 -6.57
C TYR A 110 -6.24 -14.37 -7.57
N ILE A 111 -7.46 -13.96 -7.91
CA ILE A 111 -8.32 -14.69 -8.85
C ILE A 111 -8.64 -13.71 -9.97
N TRP A 112 -8.24 -14.01 -11.20
CA TRP A 112 -8.62 -13.24 -12.37
C TRP A 112 -9.76 -13.94 -13.09
N LEU A 113 -10.72 -13.12 -13.48
CA LEU A 113 -11.88 -13.55 -14.25
C LEU A 113 -11.73 -13.08 -15.70
N LYS A 114 -12.58 -13.63 -16.55
CA LYS A 114 -12.90 -13.07 -17.87
C LYS A 114 -13.26 -11.58 -17.73
N GLU A 115 -13.07 -10.81 -18.81
CA GLU A 115 -13.32 -9.36 -18.84
C GLU A 115 -12.44 -8.49 -17.90
N ARG A 116 -11.25 -8.98 -17.54
CA ARG A 116 -10.24 -8.24 -16.73
C ARG A 116 -10.70 -7.89 -15.31
N LYS A 117 -11.72 -8.55 -14.78
CA LYS A 117 -12.08 -8.47 -13.37
C LYS A 117 -11.14 -9.32 -12.53
N SER A 118 -10.89 -8.91 -11.29
CA SER A 118 -10.03 -9.66 -10.37
C SER A 118 -10.56 -9.59 -8.95
N VAL A 119 -10.53 -10.72 -8.25
CA VAL A 119 -10.87 -10.84 -6.84
C VAL A 119 -9.60 -11.07 -6.04
N PHE A 120 -9.43 -10.24 -5.01
CA PHE A 120 -8.33 -10.37 -4.05
C PHE A 120 -8.84 -10.90 -2.72
N ILE A 121 -8.21 -11.97 -2.25
CA ILE A 121 -8.50 -12.65 -0.99
C ILE A 121 -7.22 -12.65 -0.16
N THR A 122 -7.29 -12.10 1.05
CA THR A 122 -6.17 -12.02 1.99
C THR A 122 -6.66 -12.33 3.40
N ALA A 123 -5.75 -12.72 4.30
CA ALA A 123 -6.00 -12.85 5.74
C ALA A 123 -7.15 -13.80 6.13
N LEU A 124 -7.44 -14.88 5.41
CA LEU A 124 -8.42 -15.90 5.85
C LEU A 124 -7.90 -16.73 7.04
N ASP A 125 -8.80 -17.18 7.91
CA ASP A 125 -8.45 -18.11 9.01
C ASP A 125 -8.01 -19.50 8.51
N ASN A 126 -8.69 -20.04 7.49
CA ASN A 126 -8.38 -21.34 6.90
C ASN A 126 -8.06 -21.23 5.41
N PHE A 127 -6.91 -20.64 5.11
CA PHE A 127 -6.44 -20.46 3.73
C PHE A 127 -6.22 -21.78 2.98
N SER A 128 -5.64 -22.79 3.65
CA SER A 128 -5.35 -24.07 3.02
C SER A 128 -6.63 -24.81 2.64
N GLY A 129 -7.64 -24.80 3.52
CA GLY A 129 -8.97 -25.32 3.22
C GLY A 129 -9.61 -24.60 2.03
N PHE A 130 -9.62 -23.27 2.06
CA PHE A 130 -10.15 -22.47 0.95
C PHE A 130 -9.42 -22.74 -0.38
N LYS A 131 -8.08 -22.80 -0.38
CA LYS A 131 -7.28 -23.14 -1.57
C LYS A 131 -7.74 -24.48 -2.13
N ASN A 132 -7.75 -25.52 -1.31
CA ASN A 132 -8.05 -26.87 -1.77
C ASN A 132 -9.47 -26.98 -2.32
N GLU A 133 -10.45 -26.36 -1.65
CA GLU A 133 -11.84 -26.34 -2.13
C GLU A 133 -11.99 -25.53 -3.42
N LEU A 134 -11.33 -24.38 -3.54
CA LEU A 134 -11.35 -23.57 -4.75
C LEU A 134 -10.77 -24.36 -5.93
N LEU A 135 -9.56 -24.90 -5.78
CA LEU A 135 -8.89 -25.64 -6.86
C LEU A 135 -9.65 -26.89 -7.28
N ALA A 136 -10.33 -27.57 -6.35
CA ALA A 136 -11.15 -28.74 -6.65
C ALA A 136 -12.39 -28.42 -7.51
N LYS A 137 -12.85 -27.16 -7.51
CA LYS A 137 -14.05 -26.70 -8.24
C LYS A 137 -13.73 -25.94 -9.54
N LEU A 138 -12.45 -25.69 -9.83
CA LEU A 138 -12.03 -24.98 -11.04
C LEU A 138 -11.89 -25.92 -12.23
N ASP A 139 -12.09 -25.37 -13.43
CA ASP A 139 -11.83 -26.10 -14.66
C ASP A 139 -10.34 -26.44 -14.80
N LYS A 140 -10.04 -27.60 -15.37
CA LYS A 140 -8.65 -28.06 -15.60
C LYS A 140 -7.82 -27.12 -16.48
N THR A 141 -8.49 -26.27 -17.27
CA THR A 141 -7.87 -25.27 -18.14
C THR A 141 -7.47 -24.00 -17.39
N THR A 142 -7.85 -23.85 -16.12
CA THR A 142 -7.51 -22.67 -15.31
C THR A 142 -6.00 -22.62 -15.05
N CYS A 143 -5.36 -21.51 -15.37
CA CYS A 143 -3.93 -21.34 -15.12
C CYS A 143 -3.68 -21.08 -13.63
N ILE A 144 -3.01 -22.01 -12.93
CA ILE A 144 -2.65 -21.86 -11.53
C ILE A 144 -1.17 -21.52 -11.42
N LYS A 145 -0.84 -20.42 -10.74
CA LYS A 145 0.55 -19.98 -10.48
C LYS A 145 0.78 -19.85 -8.99
N GLU A 146 1.92 -20.34 -8.54
CA GLU A 146 2.34 -20.16 -7.15
C GLU A 146 3.58 -19.25 -7.11
N LYS A 147 3.56 -18.24 -6.23
CA LYS A 147 4.70 -17.36 -5.97
C LYS A 147 5.09 -17.41 -4.51
N HIS A 148 6.39 -17.40 -4.25
CA HIS A 148 6.92 -17.44 -2.90
C HIS A 148 7.62 -16.12 -2.58
N GLU A 149 7.38 -15.61 -1.38
CA GLU A 149 8.10 -14.45 -0.87
C GLU A 149 9.55 -14.83 -0.54
N PHE A 150 10.50 -14.10 -1.11
CA PHE A 150 11.92 -14.25 -0.81
C PHE A 150 12.30 -13.70 0.57
N ILE A 151 11.53 -12.73 1.08
CA ILE A 151 11.82 -12.01 2.32
C ILE A 151 10.85 -12.47 3.43
N LYS A 152 11.39 -12.71 4.62
CA LYS A 152 10.62 -13.02 5.82
C LYS A 152 10.06 -11.74 6.45
N TYR A 153 9.00 -11.20 5.85
CA TYR A 153 8.31 -10.00 6.35
C TYR A 153 7.71 -10.17 7.76
N ASP A 154 7.57 -11.41 8.23
CA ASP A 154 6.98 -11.73 9.54
C ASP A 154 8.03 -11.80 10.65
N HIS A 155 9.31 -11.55 10.33
CA HIS A 155 10.35 -11.49 11.34
C HIS A 155 10.14 -10.29 12.29
N PRO A 156 10.22 -10.45 13.62
CA PRO A 156 9.98 -9.36 14.57
C PRO A 156 10.87 -8.13 14.32
N LEU A 157 12.11 -8.36 13.90
CA LEU A 157 13.07 -7.28 13.61
C LEU A 157 12.88 -6.62 12.25
N PHE A 158 12.10 -7.20 11.32
CA PHE A 158 12.00 -6.69 9.95
C PHE A 158 11.51 -5.24 9.93
N TYR A 159 10.40 -4.96 10.60
CA TYR A 159 9.82 -3.62 10.67
C TYR A 159 10.65 -2.64 11.51
N ILE A 160 11.41 -3.14 12.49
CA ILE A 160 12.33 -2.33 13.30
C ILE A 160 13.47 -1.82 12.42
N ILE A 161 14.16 -2.75 11.75
CA ILE A 161 15.29 -2.44 10.87
C ILE A 161 14.82 -1.54 9.72
N LEU A 162 13.69 -1.87 9.11
CA LEU A 162 13.14 -1.08 8.00
C LEU A 162 12.78 0.34 8.45
N GLY A 163 12.14 0.50 9.61
CA GLY A 163 11.80 1.82 10.16
C GLY A 163 13.04 2.66 10.42
N LEU A 164 14.04 2.09 11.11
CA LEU A 164 15.31 2.77 11.38
C LEU A 164 16.02 3.22 10.09
N ILE A 165 16.16 2.31 9.12
CA ILE A 165 16.81 2.61 7.83
C ILE A 165 16.07 3.73 7.10
N ILE A 166 14.74 3.61 6.93
CA ILE A 166 13.96 4.62 6.20
C ILE A 166 14.00 5.97 6.93
N GLY A 167 13.89 5.97 8.26
CA GLY A 167 14.00 7.17 9.06
C GLY A 167 15.34 7.87 8.87
N SER A 168 16.45 7.14 9.02
CA SER A 168 17.80 7.71 8.87
C SER A 168 18.09 8.15 7.43
N LEU A 169 17.69 7.37 6.41
CA LEU A 169 17.82 7.76 5.01
C LEU A 169 17.00 9.01 4.67
N SER A 170 15.85 9.22 5.33
CA SER A 170 15.06 10.43 5.15
C SER A 170 15.82 11.68 5.60
N VAL A 171 16.61 11.59 6.67
CA VAL A 171 17.49 12.69 7.12
C VAL A 171 18.55 13.02 6.07
N LEU A 172 19.20 12.00 5.49
CA LEU A 172 20.12 12.21 4.37
C LEU A 172 19.43 12.85 3.18
N GLY A 173 18.18 12.46 2.89
CA GLY A 173 17.35 13.11 1.87
C GLY A 173 17.13 14.58 2.16
N PHE A 174 16.73 14.94 3.39
CA PHE A 174 16.55 16.34 3.79
C PHE A 174 17.85 17.15 3.71
N ARG A 175 18.95 16.60 4.23
CA ARG A 175 20.28 17.24 4.17
C ARG A 175 20.70 17.47 2.72
N SER A 176 20.56 16.46 1.87
CA SER A 176 20.89 16.55 0.45
C SER A 176 20.05 17.60 -0.26
N PHE A 177 18.76 17.72 0.09
CA PHE A 177 17.87 18.73 -0.48
C PHE A 177 18.26 20.17 -0.09
N VAL A 178 18.71 20.38 1.16
CA VAL A 178 19.16 21.69 1.64
C VAL A 178 20.50 22.10 1.01
N LEU A 179 21.41 21.13 0.81
CA LEU A 179 22.72 21.36 0.22
C LEU A 179 22.71 21.34 -1.32
N ALA A 180 21.58 20.97 -1.93
CA ALA A 180 21.45 20.88 -3.37
C ALA A 180 21.58 22.25 -4.03
N ASP A 181 22.31 22.32 -5.14
CA ASP A 181 22.28 23.51 -5.97
C ASP A 181 20.89 23.69 -6.63
N ASN A 182 20.66 24.89 -7.15
CA ASN A 182 19.40 25.22 -7.81
C ASN A 182 19.07 24.31 -9.00
N GLN A 183 20.09 23.74 -9.68
CA GLN A 183 19.88 22.87 -10.84
C GLN A 183 19.39 21.48 -10.39
N LEU A 184 19.97 20.92 -9.33
CA LEU A 184 19.58 19.65 -8.74
C LEU A 184 18.19 19.74 -8.11
N ILE A 185 17.83 20.86 -7.48
CA ILE A 185 16.46 21.11 -7.00
C ILE A 185 15.47 21.17 -8.18
N LYS A 186 15.81 21.88 -9.28
CA LYS A 186 14.98 21.92 -10.51
C LYS A 186 14.72 20.53 -11.06
N VAL A 187 15.77 19.73 -11.19
CA VAL A 187 15.67 18.36 -11.72
C VAL A 187 14.82 17.49 -10.78
N SER A 188 15.09 17.53 -9.48
CA SER A 188 14.36 16.75 -8.47
C SER A 188 12.86 17.05 -8.47
N ILE A 189 12.48 18.32 -8.59
CA ILE A 189 11.07 18.73 -8.64
C ILE A 189 10.38 18.26 -9.93
N ARG A 190 11.07 18.32 -11.07
CA ARG A 190 10.53 17.78 -12.34
C ARG A 190 10.34 16.27 -12.25
N VAL A 191 11.31 15.55 -11.70
CA VAL A 191 11.22 14.10 -11.48
C VAL A 191 10.05 13.77 -10.54
N LEU A 192 9.91 14.50 -9.43
CA LEU A 192 8.80 14.33 -8.49
C LEU A 192 7.44 14.60 -9.13
N PHE A 193 7.33 15.63 -9.97
CA PHE A 193 6.12 15.90 -10.75
C PHE A 193 5.78 14.76 -11.70
N ILE A 194 6.74 14.34 -12.54
CA ILE A 194 6.53 13.24 -13.50
C ILE A 194 6.12 11.97 -12.76
N TYR A 195 6.80 11.65 -11.66
CA TYR A 195 6.47 10.51 -10.82
C TYR A 195 5.05 10.61 -10.25
N SER A 196 4.69 11.74 -9.65
CA SER A 196 3.38 11.94 -9.01
C SER A 196 2.24 11.92 -10.04
N ALA A 197 2.45 12.55 -11.20
CA ALA A 197 1.50 12.54 -12.30
C ALA A 197 1.34 11.14 -12.90
N SER A 198 2.44 10.44 -13.15
CA SER A 198 2.41 9.05 -13.67
C SER A 198 1.72 8.11 -12.70
N LEU A 199 2.01 8.23 -11.41
CA LEU A 199 1.34 7.46 -10.36
C LEU A 199 -0.15 7.83 -10.28
N GLY A 200 -0.50 9.12 -10.37
CA GLY A 200 -1.88 9.56 -10.41
C GLY A 200 -2.67 8.98 -11.59
N VAL A 201 -2.10 9.05 -12.81
CA VAL A 201 -2.66 8.42 -14.02
C VAL A 201 -2.80 6.91 -13.85
N TYR A 202 -1.81 6.26 -13.24
CA TYR A 202 -1.90 4.84 -12.90
C TYR A 202 -3.09 4.53 -11.98
N PHE A 203 -3.36 5.34 -10.96
CA PHE A 203 -4.55 5.16 -10.12
C PHE A 203 -5.86 5.33 -10.91
N LEU A 204 -5.93 6.30 -11.83
CA LEU A 204 -7.12 6.52 -12.67
C LEU A 204 -7.40 5.35 -13.62
N ILE A 205 -6.36 4.77 -14.23
CA ILE A 205 -6.49 3.70 -15.23
C ILE A 205 -6.54 2.32 -14.56
N ALA A 206 -5.55 2.00 -13.73
CA ALA A 206 -5.37 0.66 -13.18
C ALA A 206 -6.25 0.38 -11.97
N LYS A 207 -6.75 1.43 -11.28
CA LYS A 207 -7.68 1.36 -10.14
C LYS A 207 -7.24 0.33 -9.07
N PRO A 208 -6.03 0.47 -8.50
CA PRO A 208 -5.46 -0.52 -7.60
C PRO A 208 -6.25 -0.71 -6.29
N ILE A 209 -6.96 0.31 -5.80
CA ILE A 209 -7.76 0.23 -4.56
C ILE A 209 -9.01 -0.60 -4.79
N SER A 210 -9.79 -0.33 -5.85
CA SER A 210 -11.01 -1.09 -6.16
C SER A 210 -10.72 -2.54 -6.51
N LYS A 211 -9.62 -2.82 -7.22
CA LYS A 211 -9.18 -4.21 -7.47
C LYS A 211 -8.95 -5.00 -6.17
N ARG A 212 -8.55 -4.34 -5.09
CA ARG A 212 -8.33 -4.99 -3.78
C ARG A 212 -9.56 -4.97 -2.87
N SER A 213 -10.36 -3.91 -2.95
CA SER A 213 -11.41 -3.60 -1.97
C SER A 213 -12.83 -3.80 -2.49
N GLY A 214 -13.00 -4.09 -3.79
CA GLY A 214 -14.29 -4.26 -4.47
C GLY A 214 -14.61 -3.11 -5.43
N GLU A 215 -15.46 -3.35 -6.42
CA GLU A 215 -15.80 -2.36 -7.47
C GLU A 215 -16.39 -1.07 -6.87
N LYS A 216 -17.12 -1.17 -5.77
CA LYS A 216 -17.78 -0.03 -5.09
C LYS A 216 -16.81 0.99 -4.50
N THR A 217 -15.51 0.69 -4.39
CA THR A 217 -14.50 1.65 -3.90
C THR A 217 -13.76 2.37 -5.02
N GLN A 218 -14.20 2.25 -6.27
CA GLN A 218 -13.58 2.91 -7.43
C GLN A 218 -13.48 4.44 -7.29
N PHE A 219 -14.39 5.08 -6.54
CA PHE A 219 -14.29 6.51 -6.27
C PHE A 219 -13.01 6.90 -5.51
N LEU A 220 -12.50 6.01 -4.64
CA LEU A 220 -11.26 6.25 -3.90
C LEU A 220 -10.04 6.25 -4.82
N ASP A 221 -10.03 5.43 -5.87
CA ASP A 221 -8.99 5.47 -6.90
C ASP A 221 -8.97 6.80 -7.63
N TYR A 222 -10.15 7.36 -7.96
CA TYR A 222 -10.24 8.67 -8.59
C TYR A 222 -9.78 9.80 -7.67
N ILE A 223 -10.19 9.79 -6.40
CA ILE A 223 -9.73 10.78 -5.42
C ILE A 223 -8.21 10.69 -5.25
N ALA A 224 -7.65 9.49 -5.07
CA ALA A 224 -6.22 9.29 -4.93
C ALA A 224 -5.45 9.76 -6.18
N GLY A 225 -5.93 9.37 -7.37
CA GLY A 225 -5.32 9.75 -8.65
C GLY A 225 -5.30 11.26 -8.88
N LEU A 226 -6.44 11.92 -8.69
CA LEU A 226 -6.54 13.39 -8.81
C LEU A 226 -5.70 14.11 -7.77
N THR A 227 -5.70 13.63 -6.52
CA THR A 227 -4.91 14.22 -5.43
C THR A 227 -3.41 14.17 -5.74
N LEU A 228 -2.91 13.04 -6.28
CA LEU A 228 -1.49 12.90 -6.66
C LEU A 228 -1.09 13.84 -7.81
N ILE A 229 -1.96 13.99 -8.81
CA ILE A 229 -1.74 14.92 -9.92
C ILE A 229 -1.72 16.36 -9.40
N LEU A 230 -2.70 16.75 -8.59
CA LEU A 230 -2.78 18.08 -7.99
C LEU A 230 -1.58 18.37 -7.08
N LEU A 231 -1.13 17.40 -6.28
CA LEU A 231 0.09 17.53 -5.48
C LEU A 231 1.32 17.80 -6.34
N GLY A 232 1.48 17.06 -7.44
CA GLY A 232 2.56 17.31 -8.40
C GLY A 232 2.52 18.74 -8.94
N VAL A 233 1.35 19.19 -9.41
CA VAL A 233 1.16 20.55 -9.95
C VAL A 233 1.45 21.62 -8.89
N LEU A 234 0.96 21.44 -7.66
CA LEU A 234 1.19 22.36 -6.55
C LEU A 234 2.68 22.49 -6.22
N VAL A 235 3.42 21.38 -6.15
CA VAL A 235 4.86 21.40 -5.89
C VAL A 235 5.60 22.19 -6.97
N CYS A 236 5.26 21.98 -8.25
CA CYS A 236 5.83 22.77 -9.35
C CYS A 236 5.47 24.26 -9.25
N PHE A 237 4.22 24.58 -8.93
CA PHE A 237 3.74 25.96 -8.81
C PHE A 237 4.43 26.72 -7.67
N PHE A 238 4.51 26.11 -6.48
CA PHE A 238 5.19 26.72 -5.34
C PHE A 238 6.69 26.91 -5.62
N TYR A 239 7.34 25.94 -6.26
CA TYR A 239 8.72 26.10 -6.68
C TYR A 239 8.90 27.28 -7.64
N PHE A 240 8.06 27.40 -8.66
CA PHE A 240 8.13 28.50 -9.62
C PHE A 240 7.93 29.86 -8.95
N LYS A 241 6.97 29.95 -8.01
CA LYS A 241 6.70 31.17 -7.25
C LYS A 241 7.87 31.57 -6.35
N ILE A 242 8.50 30.61 -5.67
CA ILE A 242 9.69 30.85 -4.83
C ILE A 242 10.87 31.27 -5.70
N TYR A 243 11.09 30.59 -6.82
CA TYR A 243 12.15 30.90 -7.78
C TYR A 243 12.02 32.32 -8.34
N LEU A 244 10.81 32.72 -8.75
CA LEU A 244 10.53 34.08 -9.21
C LEU A 244 10.81 35.12 -8.12
N LYS A 245 10.34 34.88 -6.89
CA LYS A 245 10.53 35.82 -5.76
C LYS A 245 12.02 36.04 -5.44
N ILE A 246 12.82 34.98 -5.47
CA ILE A 246 14.27 35.06 -5.23
C ILE A 246 14.98 35.85 -6.34
N ASN A 247 14.56 35.69 -7.60
CA ASN A 247 15.16 36.41 -8.72
C ASN A 247 14.75 37.88 -8.77
N THR A 248 13.53 38.25 -8.37
CA THR A 248 13.08 39.65 -8.30
C THR A 248 13.68 40.45 -7.16
N LEU A 249 14.24 39.80 -6.13
CA LEU A 249 14.95 40.46 -5.02
C LEU A 249 16.45 40.69 -5.31
N ARG A 250 16.94 40.22 -6.47
CA ARG A 250 18.33 40.40 -6.94
C ARG A 250 18.50 41.53 -7.95
N TYR A 251 17.41 42.24 -8.29
CA TYR A 251 17.36 43.44 -9.11
C TYR A 251 16.67 44.55 -8.32
#